data_AF-A0A804UIR5-F1
#
_entry.id   AF-A0A804UIR5-F1
#
_cell.length_a   1.000
_cell.length_b   1.000
_cell.length_c   1.000
_cell.angle_alpha   90.00
_cell.angle_beta   90.00
_cell.angle_gamma   90.00
#
_symmetry.space_group_name_H-M   'P 1'
#
loop_
_entity.id
_entity.type
_entity.pdbx_description
1 polymer ?
#
loop_
_entity_poly.entity_id
_entity_poly.type
_entity_poly.pdbx_seq_one_letter_code
_entity_poly.pdbx_strand_id
1 'polypeptide(L)'
;MESAGGEARPVLPPPPPPVQELAGAANDVPARYVARAGNEPKVTVTAPVPVIDLARLCQPGGGADEASKLRLALESWGLFLVTNHGIEATLMDAMMDASREFFRQPLQEKQKHSNMIDGKHFQLQGYGNDRVASEDQVLDWCDRLYLLVEPQEDRSLDLWPACLRDVLHDFTTECTRVKDCLLREMAKALDELGDDDDYFIDQFGDRADTHARRQRRRASGFPGRSLVRRAHQTSHPARQSRRPNRDNKQWDLQEPSAPGCNKRGEREAISGSVLFYRS
;
A
#
# COMPACT_ATOMS: atom_id res chain seq x y z
N MET A 1 -39.64 33.74 3.88
CA MET A 1 -38.86 32.54 4.26
C MET A 1 -37.98 32.22 3.08
N GLU A 2 -36.68 32.40 3.24
CA GLU A 2 -35.70 32.23 2.16
C GLU A 2 -35.49 30.74 1.88
N SER A 3 -35.41 30.38 0.59
CA SER A 3 -35.17 28.99 0.19
C SER A 3 -33.69 28.68 0.36
N ALA A 4 -33.37 27.76 1.26
CA ALA A 4 -32.00 27.29 1.44
C ALA A 4 -31.53 26.56 0.17
N GLY A 5 -30.63 27.18 -0.59
CA GLY A 5 -30.03 26.58 -1.77
C GLY A 5 -29.27 25.31 -1.39
N GLY A 6 -29.72 24.17 -1.91
CA GLY A 6 -28.99 22.92 -1.79
C GLY A 6 -27.68 23.00 -2.55
N GLU A 7 -26.57 23.19 -1.84
CA GLU A 7 -25.23 23.22 -2.43
C GLU A 7 -24.95 21.89 -3.12
N ALA A 8 -24.90 21.91 -4.46
CA ALA A 8 -24.72 20.71 -5.25
C ALA A 8 -23.37 20.06 -4.91
N ARG A 9 -23.38 18.78 -4.53
CA ARG A 9 -22.13 18.04 -4.28
C ARG A 9 -21.22 18.16 -5.52
N PRO A 10 -19.96 18.58 -5.37
CA PRO A 10 -19.06 18.73 -6.51
C PRO A 10 -18.92 17.40 -7.24
N VAL A 11 -19.22 17.42 -8.54
CA VAL A 11 -19.05 16.25 -9.41
C VAL A 11 -17.56 16.04 -9.57
N LEU A 12 -17.05 14.93 -9.04
CA LEU A 12 -15.63 14.60 -9.17
C LEU A 12 -15.31 14.17 -10.61
N PRO A 13 -14.11 14.49 -11.12
CA PRO A 13 -13.68 14.05 -12.45
C PRO A 13 -13.62 12.51 -12.51
N PRO A 14 -13.88 11.92 -13.69
CA PRO A 14 -13.74 10.48 -13.89
C PRO A 14 -12.28 10.04 -13.66
N PRO A 15 -12.05 8.80 -13.18
CA PRO A 15 -10.70 8.26 -13.12
C PRO A 15 -10.13 8.11 -14.53
N PRO A 16 -8.80 8.25 -14.69
CA PRO A 16 -8.16 8.16 -16.01
C PRO A 16 -8.17 6.71 -16.52
N PRO A 17 -8.08 6.51 -17.85
CA PRO A 17 -7.92 5.17 -18.42
C PRO A 17 -6.61 4.51 -17.94
N PRO A 18 -6.54 3.16 -17.94
CA PRO A 18 -5.35 2.43 -17.51
C PRO A 18 -4.06 2.92 -18.20
N VAL A 19 -2.95 2.92 -17.46
CA VAL A 19 -1.65 3.33 -17.97
C VAL A 19 -1.16 2.39 -19.09
N GLN A 20 -1.61 1.13 -19.11
CA GLN A 20 -1.48 0.25 -20.27
C GLN A 20 -2.03 0.85 -21.57
N GLU A 21 -3.19 1.48 -21.52
CA GLU A 21 -3.89 2.04 -22.68
C GLU A 21 -3.20 3.33 -23.12
N LEU A 22 -2.92 4.21 -22.16
CA LEU A 22 -2.20 5.47 -22.39
C LEU A 22 -0.81 5.23 -23.01
N ALA A 23 -0.05 4.25 -22.52
CA ALA A 23 1.27 3.91 -23.06
C ALA A 23 1.23 3.27 -24.46
N GLY A 24 0.07 2.78 -24.92
CA GLY A 24 -0.11 2.24 -26.26
C GLY A 24 -0.68 3.24 -27.28
N ALA A 25 -1.39 4.27 -26.81
CA ALA A 25 -2.13 5.20 -27.67
C ALA A 25 -1.57 6.63 -27.72
N ALA A 26 -0.80 7.06 -26.72
CA ALA A 26 -0.31 8.45 -26.64
C ALA A 26 1.02 8.65 -27.38
N ASN A 27 1.17 9.80 -28.05
CA ASN A 27 2.44 10.25 -28.65
C ASN A 27 3.41 10.88 -27.63
N ASP A 28 2.96 11.13 -26.40
CA ASP A 28 3.75 11.67 -25.29
C ASP A 28 3.06 11.40 -23.94
N VAL A 29 3.77 11.51 -22.81
CA VAL A 29 3.18 11.38 -21.47
C VAL A 29 2.27 12.58 -21.17
N PRO A 30 0.97 12.38 -20.82
CA PRO A 30 0.10 13.49 -20.45
C PRO A 30 0.62 14.23 -19.21
N ALA A 31 0.54 15.57 -19.22
CA ALA A 31 1.17 16.43 -18.20
C ALA A 31 0.82 16.07 -16.74
N ARG A 32 -0.36 15.49 -16.49
CA ARG A 32 -0.79 15.03 -15.16
C ARG A 32 0.06 13.91 -14.56
N TYR A 33 0.85 13.19 -15.36
CA TYR A 33 1.75 12.11 -14.93
C TYR A 33 3.23 12.50 -14.93
N VAL A 34 3.54 13.73 -15.34
CA VAL A 34 4.89 14.28 -15.33
C VAL A 34 5.13 14.94 -13.98
N ALA A 35 6.28 14.64 -13.37
CA ALA A 35 6.65 15.26 -12.10
C ALA A 35 6.79 16.77 -12.30
N ARG A 36 6.06 17.57 -11.51
CA ARG A 36 6.23 19.03 -11.52
C ARG A 36 7.67 19.37 -11.08
N ALA A 37 8.33 20.24 -11.84
CA ALA A 37 9.69 20.68 -11.53
C ALA A 37 9.75 21.23 -10.09
N GLY A 38 10.65 20.69 -9.27
CA GLY A 38 10.75 20.99 -7.83
C GLY A 38 10.45 19.80 -6.90
N ASN A 39 9.70 18.79 -7.34
CA ASN A 39 9.41 17.58 -6.55
C ASN A 39 10.47 16.46 -6.70
N GLU A 40 11.70 16.78 -7.05
CA GLU A 40 12.74 15.77 -7.22
C GLU A 40 13.24 15.24 -5.87
N PRO A 41 13.38 13.91 -5.70
CA PRO A 41 13.80 13.32 -4.44
C PRO A 41 15.26 13.67 -4.14
N LYS A 42 15.43 14.67 -3.29
CA LYS A 42 16.68 15.08 -2.69
C LYS A 42 17.16 14.03 -1.66
N VAL A 43 17.65 12.86 -2.14
CA VAL A 43 18.02 11.69 -1.30
C VAL A 43 19.15 11.98 -0.32
N THR A 44 18.83 12.38 0.91
CA THR A 44 19.85 12.54 1.96
C THR A 44 20.55 11.21 2.24
N VAL A 45 21.89 11.18 2.04
CA VAL A 45 22.85 10.13 2.51
C VAL A 45 22.16 9.20 3.50
N THR A 46 21.72 8.09 2.94
CA THR A 46 20.83 7.16 3.61
C THR A 46 21.66 6.42 4.64
N ALA A 47 21.36 6.67 5.91
CA ALA A 47 21.58 5.61 6.89
C ALA A 47 20.78 4.37 6.40
N PRO A 48 21.28 3.14 6.62
CA PRO A 48 20.56 1.95 6.20
C PRO A 48 19.25 1.86 6.97
N VAL A 49 18.17 1.49 6.28
CA VAL A 49 16.88 1.19 6.93
C VAL A 49 17.10 0.04 7.92
N PRO A 50 16.61 0.12 9.17
CA PRO A 50 16.76 -0.96 10.13
C PRO A 50 16.18 -2.28 9.58
N VAL A 51 16.90 -3.38 9.79
CA VAL A 51 16.46 -4.73 9.41
C VAL A 51 16.21 -5.52 10.68
N ILE A 52 14.99 -6.02 10.90
CA ILE A 52 14.58 -6.75 12.10
C ILE A 52 14.49 -8.24 11.78
N ASP A 53 15.18 -9.07 12.56
CA ASP A 53 15.09 -10.53 12.48
C ASP A 53 13.89 -11.04 13.30
N LEU A 54 12.81 -11.45 12.61
CA LEU A 54 11.59 -11.88 13.29
C LEU A 54 11.77 -13.18 14.08
N ALA A 55 12.62 -14.09 13.61
CA ALA A 55 12.86 -15.36 14.28
C ALA A 55 13.63 -15.18 15.59
N ARG A 56 14.54 -14.19 15.64
CA ARG A 56 15.22 -13.76 16.88
C ARG A 56 14.34 -12.92 17.80
N LEU A 57 13.44 -12.12 17.23
CA LEU A 57 12.53 -11.26 17.99
C LEU A 57 11.45 -12.10 18.71
N CYS A 58 10.77 -12.99 17.99
CA CYS A 58 9.72 -13.86 18.56
C CYS A 58 10.28 -15.08 19.36
N GLN A 59 11.54 -15.03 19.82
CA GLN A 59 12.23 -16.17 20.47
C GLN A 59 12.11 -16.12 22.02
N PRO A 60 11.57 -17.15 22.69
CA PRO A 60 11.42 -17.13 24.15
C PRO A 60 12.76 -16.99 24.88
N GLY A 61 12.92 -15.90 25.66
CA GLY A 61 14.15 -15.63 26.44
C GLY A 61 15.36 -15.21 25.61
N GLY A 62 15.21 -15.01 24.29
CA GLY A 62 16.22 -14.44 23.39
C GLY A 62 15.80 -13.06 22.88
N GLY A 63 16.69 -12.39 22.14
CA GLY A 63 16.29 -11.25 21.30
C GLY A 63 16.17 -9.87 21.96
N ALA A 64 16.62 -9.66 23.20
CA ALA A 64 16.60 -8.33 23.84
C ALA A 64 17.36 -7.24 23.03
N ASP A 65 18.38 -7.63 22.27
CA ASP A 65 19.09 -6.77 21.31
C ASP A 65 18.24 -6.45 20.07
N GLU A 66 17.47 -7.42 19.57
CA GLU A 66 16.57 -7.27 18.43
C GLU A 66 15.32 -6.45 18.80
N ALA A 67 14.79 -6.61 20.02
CA ALA A 67 13.72 -5.78 20.57
C ALA A 67 14.18 -4.32 20.80
N SER A 68 15.40 -4.13 21.31
CA SER A 68 16.01 -2.79 21.42
C SER A 68 16.16 -2.12 20.05
N LYS A 69 16.53 -2.89 19.03
CA LYS A 69 16.66 -2.45 17.63
C LYS A 69 15.31 -2.13 16.99
N LEU A 70 14.27 -2.91 17.28
CA LEU A 70 12.88 -2.61 16.91
C LEU A 70 12.43 -1.29 17.56
N ARG A 71 12.62 -1.12 18.88
CA ARG A 71 12.30 0.12 19.59
C ARG A 71 12.97 1.34 18.94
N LEU A 72 14.28 1.27 18.71
CA LEU A 72 15.02 2.33 18.02
C LEU A 72 14.50 2.60 16.61
N ALA A 73 14.08 1.58 15.87
CA ALA A 73 13.49 1.75 14.54
C ALA A 73 12.11 2.46 14.60
N LEU A 74 11.27 2.12 15.58
CA LEU A 74 9.99 2.80 15.83
C LEU A 74 10.20 4.27 16.20
N GLU A 75 11.10 4.55 17.14
CA GLU A 75 11.37 5.91 17.66
C GLU A 75 12.05 6.83 16.64
N SER A 76 12.93 6.30 15.77
CA SER A 76 13.78 7.13 14.90
C SER A 76 13.47 7.06 13.39
N TRP A 77 12.87 5.97 12.90
CA TRP A 77 12.56 5.79 11.47
C TRP A 77 11.07 5.76 11.16
N GLY A 78 10.27 5.09 12.01
CA GLY A 78 8.89 4.71 11.68
C GLY A 78 8.79 3.70 10.52
N LEU A 79 9.91 3.11 10.10
CA LEU A 79 10.04 2.15 9.01
C LEU A 79 11.20 1.19 9.31
N PHE A 80 10.97 -0.10 9.06
CA PHE A 80 12.00 -1.14 9.09
C PHE A 80 11.70 -2.23 8.06
N LEU A 81 12.75 -2.96 7.68
CA LEU A 81 12.67 -4.20 6.90
C LEU A 81 12.56 -5.38 7.87
N VAL A 82 11.94 -6.48 7.46
CA VAL A 82 11.88 -7.71 8.25
C VAL A 82 12.49 -8.88 7.48
N THR A 83 13.37 -9.64 8.15
CA THR A 83 14.01 -10.87 7.66
C THR A 83 13.66 -12.06 8.57
N ASN A 84 13.90 -13.29 8.09
CA ASN A 84 13.58 -14.53 8.83
C ASN A 84 12.11 -14.59 9.32
N HIS A 85 11.20 -14.01 8.53
CA HIS A 85 9.76 -13.90 8.84
C HIS A 85 8.99 -15.24 8.75
N GLY A 86 9.62 -16.31 8.27
CA GLY A 86 9.02 -17.64 8.16
C GLY A 86 8.02 -17.82 7.02
N ILE A 87 7.82 -16.80 6.17
CA ILE A 87 7.04 -16.96 4.93
C ILE A 87 7.94 -17.69 3.93
N GLU A 88 7.44 -18.79 3.39
CA GLU A 88 8.18 -19.68 2.51
C GLU A 88 8.52 -18.98 1.17
N ALA A 89 9.72 -19.27 0.63
CA ALA A 89 10.26 -18.56 -0.52
C ALA A 89 9.53 -18.89 -1.83
N THR A 90 9.11 -20.14 -2.05
CA THR A 90 8.30 -20.52 -3.21
C THR A 90 6.90 -19.90 -3.15
N LEU A 91 6.30 -19.70 -1.97
CA LEU A 91 5.06 -18.93 -1.83
C LEU A 91 5.24 -17.46 -2.24
N MET A 92 6.34 -16.82 -1.81
CA MET A 92 6.67 -15.45 -2.25
C MET A 92 6.91 -15.37 -3.78
N ASP A 93 7.68 -16.30 -4.33
CA ASP A 93 7.96 -16.35 -5.78
C ASP A 93 6.68 -16.64 -6.59
N ALA A 94 5.82 -17.58 -6.14
CA ALA A 94 4.53 -17.89 -6.76
C ALA A 94 3.56 -16.71 -6.72
N MET A 95 3.47 -16.00 -5.59
CA MET A 95 2.67 -14.78 -5.44
C MET A 95 3.15 -13.68 -6.40
N MET A 96 4.46 -13.56 -6.60
CA MET A 96 5.04 -12.63 -7.56
C MET A 96 4.79 -13.06 -9.01
N ASP A 97 4.86 -14.35 -9.33
CA ASP A 97 4.56 -14.85 -10.67
C ASP A 97 3.08 -14.74 -11.03
N ALA A 98 2.16 -15.06 -10.12
CA ALA A 98 0.73 -14.81 -10.29
C ALA A 98 0.43 -13.33 -10.53
N SER A 99 1.10 -12.43 -9.80
CA SER A 99 0.97 -10.99 -10.03
C SER A 99 1.54 -10.56 -11.38
N ARG A 100 2.70 -11.11 -11.80
CA ARG A 100 3.28 -10.86 -13.13
C ARG A 100 2.34 -11.35 -14.22
N GLU A 101 1.76 -12.53 -14.05
CA GLU A 101 0.86 -13.17 -15.00
C GLU A 101 -0.42 -12.37 -15.20
N PHE A 102 -1.09 -11.98 -14.12
CA PHE A 102 -2.24 -11.07 -14.20
C PHE A 102 -1.90 -9.82 -15.04
N PHE A 103 -0.82 -9.10 -14.73
CA PHE A 103 -0.50 -7.87 -15.45
C PHE A 103 -0.08 -8.06 -16.92
N ARG A 104 0.37 -9.25 -17.34
CA ARG A 104 0.66 -9.61 -18.74
C ARG A 104 -0.60 -9.82 -19.58
N GLN A 105 -1.74 -10.15 -18.97
CA GLN A 105 -2.98 -10.42 -19.69
C GLN A 105 -3.44 -9.22 -20.57
N PRO A 106 -4.20 -9.49 -21.65
CA PRO A 106 -4.85 -8.44 -22.44
C PRO A 106 -5.68 -7.48 -21.57
N LEU A 107 -5.83 -6.24 -22.05
CA LEU A 107 -6.57 -5.22 -21.30
C LEU A 107 -8.03 -5.65 -21.04
N GLN A 108 -8.64 -6.35 -22.00
CA GLN A 108 -10.00 -6.88 -21.94
C GLN A 108 -10.19 -7.88 -20.78
N GLU A 109 -9.21 -8.74 -20.53
CA GLU A 109 -9.26 -9.70 -19.43
C GLU A 109 -9.15 -9.00 -18.08
N LYS A 110 -8.25 -8.02 -17.95
CA LYS A 110 -8.10 -7.25 -16.71
C LYS A 110 -9.27 -6.31 -16.42
N GLN A 111 -9.92 -5.79 -17.47
CA GLN A 111 -11.16 -5.00 -17.36
C GLN A 111 -12.33 -5.81 -16.76
N LYS A 112 -12.31 -7.16 -16.79
CA LYS A 112 -13.31 -7.98 -16.08
C LYS A 112 -13.29 -7.78 -14.56
N HIS A 113 -12.14 -7.39 -14.03
CA HIS A 113 -11.93 -7.11 -12.61
C HIS A 113 -11.96 -5.60 -12.31
N SER A 114 -12.52 -4.77 -13.20
CA SER A 114 -12.43 -3.30 -13.15
C SER A 114 -12.93 -2.69 -11.84
N ASN A 115 -12.30 -1.59 -11.42
CA ASN A 115 -12.78 -0.75 -10.32
C ASN A 115 -13.88 0.26 -10.73
N MET A 116 -14.47 0.08 -11.92
CA MET A 116 -15.54 0.90 -12.48
C MET A 116 -16.80 0.07 -12.80
N ILE A 117 -17.82 0.17 -11.94
CA ILE A 117 -19.14 -0.45 -12.18
C ILE A 117 -19.79 0.24 -13.37
N ASP A 118 -20.25 -0.56 -14.35
CA ASP A 118 -20.82 -0.12 -15.63
C ASP A 118 -19.95 0.88 -16.41
N GLY A 119 -18.64 0.91 -16.15
CA GLY A 119 -17.71 1.91 -16.68
C GLY A 119 -17.94 3.34 -16.18
N LYS A 120 -18.81 3.55 -15.17
CA LYS A 120 -19.29 4.88 -14.73
C LYS A 120 -19.07 5.16 -13.25
N HIS A 121 -19.27 4.16 -12.38
CA HIS A 121 -19.23 4.37 -10.93
C HIS A 121 -17.95 3.76 -10.33
N PHE A 122 -17.11 4.61 -9.75
CA PHE A 122 -15.90 4.16 -9.06
C PHE A 122 -16.24 3.37 -7.79
N GLN A 123 -15.67 2.18 -7.68
CA GLN A 123 -15.56 1.40 -6.44
C GLN A 123 -14.09 1.30 -6.02
N LEU A 124 -13.83 1.09 -4.73
CA LEU A 124 -12.46 1.07 -4.21
C LEU A 124 -11.67 -0.18 -4.67
N GLN A 125 -12.35 -1.33 -4.73
CA GLN A 125 -11.77 -2.61 -5.14
C GLN A 125 -11.76 -2.77 -6.67
N GLY A 126 -10.82 -3.54 -7.19
CA GLY A 126 -10.68 -3.90 -8.60
C GLY A 126 -9.41 -3.37 -9.26
N TYR A 127 -9.33 -3.56 -10.58
CA TYR A 127 -8.27 -3.12 -11.48
C TYR A 127 -8.58 -1.74 -12.06
N GLY A 128 -7.62 -0.83 -12.00
CA GLY A 128 -7.76 0.51 -12.59
C GLY A 128 -6.81 1.52 -11.97
N ASN A 129 -7.19 2.79 -12.05
CA ASN A 129 -6.49 3.90 -11.42
C ASN A 129 -7.23 4.35 -10.15
N ASP A 130 -6.51 5.06 -9.27
CA ASP A 130 -7.08 5.68 -8.08
C ASP A 130 -8.13 6.76 -8.46
N ARG A 131 -9.12 6.95 -7.58
CA ARG A 131 -10.10 8.03 -7.71
C ARG A 131 -9.40 9.39 -7.81
N VAL A 132 -9.94 10.27 -8.65
CA VAL A 132 -9.42 11.61 -8.85
C VAL A 132 -10.28 12.59 -8.04
N ALA A 133 -9.63 13.38 -7.17
CA ALA A 133 -10.27 14.39 -6.34
C ALA A 133 -10.38 15.76 -7.04
N SER A 134 -9.46 16.08 -7.95
CA SER A 134 -9.47 17.33 -8.73
C SER A 134 -8.86 17.17 -10.13
N GLU A 135 -9.20 18.08 -11.05
CA GLU A 135 -8.70 18.04 -12.43
C GLU A 135 -7.19 18.28 -12.52
N ASP A 136 -6.65 19.13 -11.65
CA ASP A 136 -5.24 19.46 -11.56
C ASP A 136 -4.42 18.41 -10.78
N GLN A 137 -5.08 17.42 -10.16
CA GLN A 137 -4.45 16.33 -9.43
C GLN A 137 -3.44 15.62 -10.31
N VAL A 138 -2.22 15.50 -9.78
CA VAL A 138 -1.10 14.75 -10.34
C VAL A 138 -1.30 13.25 -10.06
N LEU A 139 -1.05 12.40 -11.06
CA LEU A 139 -1.44 10.98 -11.11
C LEU A 139 -0.21 10.07 -11.20
N ASP A 140 -0.26 8.90 -10.57
CA ASP A 140 0.82 7.89 -10.66
C ASP A 140 0.81 7.20 -12.03
N TRP A 141 1.99 6.98 -12.62
CA TRP A 141 2.14 6.18 -13.85
C TRP A 141 2.20 4.67 -13.53
N CYS A 142 1.10 4.12 -12.99
CA CYS A 142 0.93 2.69 -12.75
C CYS A 142 -0.51 2.20 -12.97
N ASP A 143 -0.65 0.97 -13.46
CA ASP A 143 -1.90 0.20 -13.33
C ASP A 143 -1.96 -0.37 -11.89
N ARG A 144 -3.11 -0.27 -11.18
CA ARG A 144 -3.33 -0.86 -9.83
C ARG A 144 -4.34 -2.00 -9.91
N LEU A 145 -4.15 -3.02 -9.07
CA LEU A 145 -5.20 -3.95 -8.62
C LEU A 145 -5.30 -3.80 -7.10
N TYR A 146 -6.52 -3.63 -6.57
CA TYR A 146 -6.77 -3.49 -5.14
C TYR A 146 -7.91 -4.41 -4.71
N LEU A 147 -7.67 -5.25 -3.71
CA LEU A 147 -8.64 -6.26 -3.27
C LEU A 147 -8.75 -6.20 -1.74
N LEU A 148 -9.97 -6.28 -1.22
CA LEU A 148 -10.18 -6.60 0.20
C LEU A 148 -9.78 -8.06 0.40
N VAL A 149 -8.93 -8.31 1.40
CA VAL A 149 -8.42 -9.64 1.75
C VAL A 149 -8.77 -10.07 3.18
N GLU A 150 -9.07 -9.16 4.09
CA GLU A 150 -9.79 -9.49 5.33
C GLU A 150 -10.86 -8.43 5.63
N PRO A 151 -11.98 -8.80 6.27
CA PRO A 151 -12.33 -10.17 6.71
C PRO A 151 -12.79 -11.07 5.55
N GLN A 152 -12.60 -12.39 5.69
CA GLN A 152 -12.83 -13.37 4.61
C GLN A 152 -14.26 -13.35 4.04
N GLU A 153 -15.28 -13.15 4.86
CA GLU A 153 -16.69 -13.12 4.44
C GLU A 153 -17.05 -11.92 3.57
N ASP A 154 -16.32 -10.81 3.68
CA ASP A 154 -16.60 -9.57 2.95
C ASP A 154 -15.81 -9.51 1.59
N ARG A 155 -14.98 -10.52 1.30
CA ARG A 155 -14.18 -10.62 0.06
C ARG A 155 -15.06 -10.71 -1.19
N SER A 156 -14.93 -9.71 -2.06
CA SER A 156 -15.60 -9.69 -3.37
C SER A 156 -14.88 -10.59 -4.40
N LEU A 157 -15.04 -11.91 -4.28
CA LEU A 157 -14.29 -12.91 -5.07
C LEU A 157 -14.45 -12.79 -6.60
N ASP A 158 -15.52 -12.18 -7.11
CA ASP A 158 -15.69 -11.91 -8.55
C ASP A 158 -14.64 -10.91 -9.09
N LEU A 159 -14.14 -10.01 -8.22
CA LEU A 159 -13.05 -9.09 -8.55
C LEU A 159 -11.66 -9.74 -8.45
N TRP A 160 -11.55 -10.94 -7.86
CA TRP A 160 -10.29 -11.64 -7.68
C TRP A 160 -9.92 -12.42 -8.96
N PRO A 161 -8.80 -12.11 -9.63
CA PRO A 161 -8.35 -12.87 -10.79
C PRO A 161 -8.04 -14.32 -10.42
N ALA A 162 -8.48 -15.27 -11.24
CA ALA A 162 -8.33 -16.70 -10.96
C ALA A 162 -6.86 -17.11 -10.72
N CYS A 163 -5.93 -16.57 -11.49
CA CYS A 163 -4.49 -16.81 -11.33
C CYS A 163 -3.90 -16.32 -10.00
N LEU A 164 -4.60 -15.43 -9.29
CA LEU A 164 -4.17 -14.85 -8.02
C LEU A 164 -4.90 -15.45 -6.82
N ARG A 165 -6.01 -16.17 -6.99
CA ARG A 165 -6.98 -16.39 -5.90
C ARG A 165 -6.40 -17.16 -4.71
N ASP A 166 -5.92 -18.37 -4.96
CA ASP A 166 -5.48 -19.27 -3.89
C ASP A 166 -4.14 -18.80 -3.30
N VAL A 167 -3.18 -18.48 -4.17
CA VAL A 167 -1.86 -17.96 -3.76
C VAL A 167 -1.94 -16.63 -3.00
N LEU A 168 -2.91 -15.75 -3.31
CA LEU A 168 -3.12 -14.53 -2.53
C LEU A 168 -3.66 -14.87 -1.14
N HIS A 169 -4.61 -15.81 -1.02
CA HIS A 169 -5.15 -16.22 0.27
C HIS A 169 -4.06 -16.80 1.18
N ASP A 170 -3.26 -17.75 0.68
CA ASP A 170 -2.14 -18.37 1.40
C ASP A 170 -1.13 -17.30 1.84
N PHE A 171 -0.72 -16.43 0.91
CA PHE A 171 0.22 -15.34 1.17
C PHE A 171 -0.32 -14.32 2.20
N THR A 172 -1.61 -13.98 2.16
CA THR A 172 -2.22 -13.06 3.14
C THR A 172 -2.36 -13.69 4.53
N THR A 173 -2.60 -15.00 4.60
CA THR A 173 -2.65 -15.74 5.86
C THR A 173 -1.29 -15.69 6.56
N GLU A 174 -0.21 -15.93 5.82
CA GLU A 174 1.16 -15.80 6.33
C GLU A 174 1.55 -14.35 6.66
N CYS A 175 1.09 -13.36 5.89
CA CYS A 175 1.27 -11.95 6.23
C CYS A 175 0.58 -11.58 7.55
N THR A 176 -0.63 -12.09 7.79
CA THR A 176 -1.36 -11.88 9.06
C THR A 176 -0.59 -12.47 10.24
N ARG A 177 -0.07 -13.69 10.13
CA ARG A 177 0.78 -14.31 11.16
C ARG A 177 2.01 -13.45 11.51
N VAL A 178 2.67 -12.87 10.49
CA VAL A 178 3.84 -11.99 10.70
C VAL A 178 3.44 -10.65 11.31
N LYS A 179 2.36 -10.03 10.81
CA LYS A 179 1.78 -8.80 11.36
C LYS A 179 1.43 -8.98 12.83
N ASP A 180 0.81 -10.09 13.21
CA ASP A 180 0.41 -10.37 14.59
C ASP A 180 1.62 -10.61 15.53
N CYS A 181 2.72 -11.27 15.10
CA CYS A 181 3.92 -11.31 15.96
C CYS A 181 4.55 -9.90 16.09
N LEU A 182 4.68 -9.16 14.97
CA LEU A 182 5.24 -7.81 15.00
C LEU A 182 4.47 -6.87 15.92
N LEU A 183 3.13 -6.91 15.92
CA LEU A 183 2.32 -6.06 16.78
C LEU A 183 2.50 -6.37 18.28
N ARG A 184 2.64 -7.63 18.66
CA ARG A 184 2.96 -8.02 20.05
C ARG A 184 4.34 -7.54 20.47
N GLU A 185 5.33 -7.75 19.62
CA GLU A 185 6.70 -7.34 19.91
C GLU A 185 6.86 -5.81 19.90
N MET A 186 6.03 -5.08 19.13
CA MET A 186 5.91 -3.63 19.23
C MET A 186 5.27 -3.17 20.55
N ALA A 187 4.27 -3.88 21.08
CA ALA A 187 3.68 -3.56 22.39
C ALA A 187 4.73 -3.70 23.51
N LYS A 188 5.42 -4.84 23.56
CA LYS A 188 6.53 -5.11 24.49
C LYS A 188 7.67 -4.09 24.39
N ALA A 189 8.11 -3.78 23.17
CA ALA A 189 9.26 -2.92 22.96
C ALA A 189 9.03 -1.46 23.39
N LEU A 190 7.78 -0.99 23.35
CA LEU A 190 7.42 0.38 23.73
C LEU A 190 7.17 0.55 25.24
N ASP A 191 6.81 -0.52 25.97
CA ASP A 191 6.79 -0.55 27.45
C ASP A 191 5.83 0.48 28.11
N GLU A 192 4.95 1.10 27.31
CA GLU A 192 4.03 2.19 27.70
C GLU A 192 2.59 1.71 28.00
N LEU A 193 2.32 0.40 27.87
CA LEU A 193 0.96 -0.14 27.69
C LEU A 193 0.52 -1.16 28.75
N GLY A 194 1.42 -1.55 29.67
CA GLY A 194 1.18 -2.61 30.66
C GLY A 194 1.43 -4.01 30.10
N ASP A 195 1.15 -5.05 30.90
CA ASP A 195 1.36 -6.47 30.57
C ASP A 195 0.37 -7.02 29.51
N ASP A 196 -0.05 -6.19 28.55
CA ASP A 196 -0.98 -6.52 27.45
C ASP A 196 -0.24 -6.60 26.11
N ASP A 197 0.28 -7.79 25.82
CA ASP A 197 0.93 -8.12 24.54
C ASP A 197 -0.01 -7.89 23.34
N ASP A 198 -1.32 -8.06 23.49
CA ASP A 198 -2.30 -8.03 22.40
C ASP A 198 -2.89 -6.61 22.16
N TYR A 199 -2.55 -5.61 22.98
CA TYR A 199 -3.04 -4.22 22.91
C TYR A 199 -3.17 -3.66 21.48
N PHE A 200 -2.10 -3.80 20.68
CA PHE A 200 -2.10 -3.25 19.33
C PHE A 200 -2.99 -4.05 18.38
N ILE A 201 -3.18 -5.36 18.59
CA ILE A 201 -4.06 -6.22 17.79
C ILE A 201 -5.53 -5.87 18.10
N ASP A 202 -5.89 -5.78 19.37
CA ASP A 202 -7.23 -5.39 19.86
C ASP A 202 -7.64 -4.01 19.33
N GLN A 203 -6.68 -3.09 19.18
CA GLN A 203 -6.89 -1.80 18.54
C GLN A 203 -7.33 -1.88 17.07
N PHE A 204 -6.98 -2.92 16.31
CA PHE A 204 -7.54 -3.15 14.97
C PHE A 204 -8.93 -3.81 15.06
N GLY A 205 -9.08 -4.74 16.01
CA GLY A 205 -10.31 -5.51 16.25
C GLY A 205 -10.58 -6.58 15.19
N ASP A 206 -11.43 -7.55 15.53
CA ASP A 206 -11.68 -8.78 14.77
C ASP A 206 -12.17 -8.59 13.32
N ARG A 207 -12.57 -7.37 12.93
CA ARG A 207 -13.12 -7.02 11.61
C ARG A 207 -12.32 -5.92 10.90
N ALA A 208 -11.01 -5.89 11.09
CA ALA A 208 -10.15 -4.91 10.45
C ALA A 208 -9.96 -5.18 8.95
N ASP A 209 -10.47 -4.26 8.12
CA ASP A 209 -10.31 -4.22 6.67
C ASP A 209 -8.83 -4.29 6.22
N THR A 210 -8.34 -5.49 5.88
CA THR A 210 -7.01 -5.68 5.30
C THR A 210 -7.13 -5.75 3.79
N HIS A 211 -6.23 -5.08 3.07
CA HIS A 211 -6.30 -4.97 1.62
C HIS A 211 -4.97 -5.32 0.95
N ALA A 212 -5.03 -6.06 -0.17
CA ALA A 212 -3.89 -6.30 -1.02
C ALA A 212 -3.83 -5.27 -2.15
N ARG A 213 -2.68 -4.61 -2.31
CA ARG A 213 -2.40 -3.64 -3.37
C ARG A 213 -1.28 -4.14 -4.28
N ARG A 214 -1.60 -4.43 -5.54
CA ARG A 214 -0.60 -4.75 -6.58
C ARG A 214 -0.50 -3.57 -7.55
N GLN A 215 0.72 -3.13 -7.86
CA GLN A 215 0.98 -2.02 -8.79
C GLN A 215 1.91 -2.45 -9.91
N ARG A 216 1.56 -2.14 -11.16
CA ARG A 216 2.45 -2.30 -12.33
C ARG A 216 2.80 -0.93 -12.90
N ARG A 217 4.03 -0.50 -12.67
CA ARG A 217 4.63 0.63 -13.39
C ARG A 217 5.09 0.16 -14.78
N ARG A 218 4.82 0.99 -15.79
CA ARG A 218 5.31 0.78 -17.17
C ARG A 218 6.43 1.77 -17.44
N ALA A 219 7.38 1.42 -18.29
CA ALA A 219 8.27 2.42 -18.87
C ALA A 219 7.40 3.45 -19.62
N SER A 220 7.77 4.72 -19.57
CA SER A 220 7.09 5.77 -20.35
C SER A 220 7.21 5.51 -21.85
N GLY A 221 8.34 4.95 -22.31
CA GLY A 221 8.73 4.95 -23.73
C GLY A 221 9.30 6.30 -24.20
N PHE A 222 9.12 7.37 -23.41
CA PHE A 222 9.54 8.73 -23.71
C PHE A 222 10.80 9.09 -22.90
N PRO A 223 11.97 9.26 -23.54
CA PRO A 223 13.19 9.67 -22.86
C PRO A 223 13.07 11.10 -22.33
N GLY A 224 13.69 11.37 -21.17
CA GLY A 224 13.80 12.73 -20.61
C GLY A 224 12.62 13.22 -19.75
N ARG A 225 11.56 12.44 -19.55
CA ARG A 225 10.46 12.80 -18.62
C ARG A 225 10.54 12.04 -17.29
N SER A 226 10.67 12.78 -16.19
CA SER A 226 10.48 12.25 -14.83
C SER A 226 9.01 11.96 -14.58
N LEU A 227 8.66 10.69 -14.38
CA LEU A 227 7.30 10.25 -14.06
C LEU A 227 6.97 10.44 -12.58
N VAL A 228 5.70 10.70 -12.30
CA VAL A 228 5.22 10.85 -10.92
C VAL A 228 5.25 9.52 -10.17
N ARG A 229 5.79 9.59 -8.96
CA ARG A 229 5.59 8.63 -7.89
C ARG A 229 5.03 9.41 -6.70
N ARG A 230 3.73 9.30 -6.42
CA ARG A 230 3.21 9.91 -5.17
C ARG A 230 3.71 9.11 -3.98
N ALA A 231 4.06 9.84 -2.92
CA ALA A 231 4.10 9.25 -1.59
C ALA A 231 2.65 8.91 -1.21
N HIS A 232 2.36 7.63 -1.02
CA HIS A 232 1.14 7.18 -0.38
C HIS A 232 1.47 7.05 1.10
N GLN A 233 1.05 8.02 1.92
CA GLN A 233 1.00 7.82 3.36
C GLN A 233 -0.18 6.87 3.67
N THR A 234 0.03 5.90 4.56
CA THR A 234 -1.01 5.00 5.09
C THR A 234 -1.88 5.75 6.12
N SER A 235 -2.52 6.83 5.68
CA SER A 235 -3.37 7.70 6.48
C SER A 235 -4.59 8.16 5.68
N HIS A 236 -5.79 7.84 6.16
CA HIS A 236 -7.00 8.52 5.70
C HIS A 236 -7.02 9.97 6.23
N PRO A 237 -7.51 10.95 5.46
CA PRO A 237 -7.70 12.31 5.97
C PRO A 237 -8.82 12.31 7.02
N ALA A 238 -8.45 12.48 8.29
CA ALA A 238 -9.37 12.60 9.41
C ALA A 238 -10.28 13.83 9.23
N ARG A 239 -11.44 13.63 8.59
CA ARG A 239 -12.44 14.69 8.42
C ARG A 239 -13.12 14.90 9.76
N GLN A 240 -12.87 16.05 10.39
CA GLN A 240 -13.43 16.40 11.71
C GLN A 240 -14.96 16.21 11.73
N SER A 241 -15.39 15.10 12.32
CA SER A 241 -16.78 14.67 12.42
C SER A 241 -17.02 14.31 13.88
N ARG A 242 -17.92 15.02 14.56
CA ARG A 242 -18.29 14.75 15.96
C ARG A 242 -19.24 13.54 16.09
N ARG A 243 -18.92 12.45 15.41
CA ARG A 243 -19.51 11.11 15.54
C ARG A 243 -18.39 10.09 15.31
N PRO A 244 -18.27 9.03 16.12
CA PRO A 244 -17.23 8.03 15.95
C PRO A 244 -17.46 7.31 14.62
N ASN A 245 -16.59 7.58 13.64
CA ASN A 245 -16.52 6.81 12.42
C ASN A 245 -15.64 5.59 12.70
N ARG A 246 -16.05 4.39 12.26
CA ARG A 246 -15.18 3.20 12.30
C ARG A 246 -14.18 3.35 11.15
N ASP A 247 -13.05 3.97 11.43
CA ASP A 247 -12.07 4.32 10.40
C ASP A 247 -11.17 3.13 10.04
N ASN A 248 -11.13 2.79 8.75
CA ASN A 248 -10.29 1.72 8.20
C ASN A 248 -8.81 1.94 8.50
N LYS A 249 -8.21 1.01 9.25
CA LYS A 249 -6.77 0.97 9.51
C LYS A 249 -6.07 0.15 8.40
N GLN A 250 -5.59 0.84 7.37
CA GLN A 250 -5.01 0.22 6.17
C GLN A 250 -3.54 -0.19 6.37
N TRP A 251 -3.23 -1.47 6.16
CA TRP A 251 -1.88 -1.99 5.95
C TRP A 251 -1.59 -2.13 4.45
N ASP A 252 -0.60 -1.41 3.91
CA ASP A 252 -0.17 -1.52 2.50
C ASP A 252 1.13 -2.35 2.41
N LEU A 253 1.07 -3.49 1.73
CA LEU A 253 2.24 -4.28 1.35
C LEU A 253 2.88 -3.66 0.10
N GLN A 254 4.17 -3.28 0.17
CA GLN A 254 4.87 -2.67 -0.95
C GLN A 254 6.27 -3.27 -1.19
N GLU A 255 6.60 -3.49 -2.46
CA GLU A 255 7.91 -3.97 -2.90
C GLU A 255 9.01 -2.91 -2.73
N PRO A 256 10.23 -3.30 -2.33
CA PRO A 256 11.37 -2.38 -2.30
C PRO A 256 11.72 -1.89 -3.70
N SER A 257 12.05 -0.60 -3.82
CA SER A 257 12.68 -0.04 -5.01
C SER A 257 14.18 0.03 -4.79
N ALA A 258 14.99 -0.45 -5.75
CA ALA A 258 16.44 -0.37 -5.65
C ALA A 258 16.92 1.10 -5.46
N PRO A 259 17.96 1.35 -4.65
CA PRO A 259 18.36 2.69 -4.25
C PRO A 259 19.10 3.46 -5.35
N GLY A 260 18.68 4.70 -5.62
CA GLY A 260 19.36 5.69 -6.48
C GLY A 260 19.35 7.09 -5.83
N CYS A 261 20.48 7.82 -5.89
CA CYS A 261 20.87 8.90 -4.96
C CYS A 261 20.66 10.37 -5.46
N ASN A 262 20.72 11.34 -4.52
CA ASN A 262 20.91 12.82 -4.60
C ASN A 262 21.20 13.45 -3.18
N LYS A 263 20.57 14.57 -2.68
CA LYS A 263 20.64 15.09 -1.27
C LYS A 263 19.70 16.30 -0.89
N ARG A 264 18.94 16.20 0.24
CA ARG A 264 18.35 17.29 1.14
C ARG A 264 16.85 17.74 1.13
N GLY A 265 15.96 17.00 1.83
CA GLY A 265 14.85 17.53 2.68
C GLY A 265 13.65 18.23 1.99
N GLU A 266 12.44 18.27 2.57
CA GLU A 266 12.03 18.20 4.00
C GLU A 266 11.32 16.88 4.44
N ARG A 267 10.82 16.85 5.68
CA ARG A 267 10.25 15.69 6.41
C ARG A 267 8.72 15.80 6.51
N GLU A 268 8.00 14.68 6.57
CA GLU A 268 6.74 14.59 7.32
C GLU A 268 6.31 13.13 7.60
N ALA A 269 5.35 12.93 8.50
CA ALA A 269 5.35 11.83 9.47
C ALA A 269 4.44 10.61 9.16
N ILE A 270 4.95 9.44 9.57
CA ILE A 270 4.30 8.31 10.28
C ILE A 270 2.94 7.78 9.77
N SER A 271 3.00 6.55 9.23
CA SER A 271 2.15 5.42 9.64
C SER A 271 2.82 4.12 9.16
N GLY A 272 2.77 3.05 9.96
CA GLY A 272 3.65 1.88 9.79
C GLY A 272 3.38 1.08 8.51
N SER A 273 4.41 0.89 7.69
CA SER A 273 4.40 -0.02 6.55
C SER A 273 5.50 -1.08 6.74
N VAL A 274 5.13 -2.32 7.04
CA VAL A 274 6.09 -3.42 7.13
C VAL A 274 6.49 -3.83 5.71
N LEU A 275 7.74 -3.56 5.34
CA LEU A 275 8.32 -3.99 4.06
C LEU A 275 9.02 -5.33 4.27
N PHE A 276 8.47 -6.38 3.67
CA PHE A 276 9.06 -7.71 3.67
C PHE A 276 10.29 -7.71 2.76
N TYR A 277 11.44 -8.16 3.28
CA TYR A 277 12.69 -8.17 2.53
C TYR A 277 13.22 -9.60 2.37
N ARG A 278 13.40 -10.02 1.11
CA ARG A 278 13.97 -11.32 0.75
C ARG A 278 15.39 -11.44 1.32
N SER A 279 15.62 -12.52 2.07
CA SER A 279 16.94 -12.94 2.55
C SER A 279 17.77 -13.55 1.41
#